data_AF-A0A6I7PGC2-F1
#
_entry.id   AF-A0A6I7PGC2-F1
#
_cell.length_a   1.000
_cell.length_b   1.000
_cell.length_c   1.000
_cell.angle_alpha   90.00
_cell.angle_beta   90.00
_cell.angle_gamma   90.00
#
_symmetry.space_group_name_H-M   'P 1'
#
loop_
_entity.id
_entity.type
_entity.pdbx_description
1 polymer ?
#
loop_
_entity_poly.entity_id
_entity_poly.type
_entity_poly.pdbx_seq_one_letter_code
_entity_poly.pdbx_strand_id
1 'polypeptide(L)'
;MQAYLSKFRIGPRLTFGFSGLLVLLVITALVAGMGLYTAYQSFTEYRHTARQMQQVAGFEGRLNTARIWMKDLYLDRREERIPQIAEQLDAAGGYLRELQAQARQPATLARLESMRGLLATYRQAFDELQGVAVAYNATFERVVQQGYVTETALDALETRLNATTDMEAIVQIADVDNAFSDGRSYVLSYMITYGESGVAGVENNLAAASRNAEALSNRLVGSL
;
A
#
# COMPACT_ATOMS: atom_id res chain seq x y z
N MET A 1 1.70 -76.17 37.74
CA MET A 1 2.81 -75.22 37.96
C MET A 1 2.76 -74.49 39.32
N GLN A 2 2.07 -75.03 40.35
CA GLN A 2 2.06 -74.46 41.71
C GLN A 2 3.00 -75.20 42.69
N ALA A 3 3.61 -76.31 42.29
CA ALA A 3 4.38 -77.20 43.16
C ALA A 3 5.90 -76.89 43.28
N TYR A 4 6.45 -76.00 42.45
CA TYR A 4 7.89 -75.65 42.50
C TYR A 4 8.22 -74.47 43.43
N LEU A 5 7.20 -73.75 43.90
CA LEU A 5 7.43 -72.58 44.74
C LEU A 5 7.53 -72.90 46.22
N SER A 6 7.21 -74.11 46.70
CA SER A 6 7.09 -74.37 48.16
C SER A 6 8.41 -74.67 48.90
N LYS A 7 9.55 -74.84 48.21
CA LYS A 7 10.84 -75.22 48.84
C LYS A 7 11.81 -74.07 49.15
N PHE A 8 11.48 -72.83 48.79
CA PHE A 8 12.35 -71.67 49.09
C PHE A 8 11.93 -70.95 50.38
N ARG A 9 12.91 -70.68 51.26
CA ARG A 9 12.78 -69.82 52.47
C ARG A 9 12.12 -68.48 52.09
N ILE A 10 11.41 -67.86 53.04
CA ILE A 10 10.60 -66.65 52.81
C ILE A 10 11.45 -65.45 52.33
N GLY A 11 12.71 -65.35 52.78
CA GLY A 11 13.63 -64.26 52.43
C GLY A 11 13.84 -64.06 50.90
N PRO A 12 14.32 -65.08 50.16
CA PRO A 12 14.55 -64.98 48.71
C PRO A 12 13.35 -64.54 47.86
N ARG A 13 12.11 -64.91 48.23
CA ARG A 13 10.92 -64.51 47.47
C ARG A 13 10.62 -63.02 47.62
N LEU A 14 10.85 -62.48 48.82
CA LEU A 14 10.68 -61.06 49.10
C LEU A 14 11.71 -60.23 48.32
N THR A 15 12.97 -60.68 48.27
CA THR A 15 14.05 -60.00 47.55
C THR A 15 13.83 -59.99 46.04
N PHE A 16 13.29 -61.08 45.48
CA PHE A 16 12.99 -61.18 44.05
C PHE A 16 11.84 -60.26 43.63
N GLY A 17 10.77 -60.22 44.43
CA GLY A 17 9.65 -59.30 44.21
C GLY A 17 10.08 -57.83 44.32
N PHE A 18 10.88 -57.50 45.32
CA PHE A 18 11.38 -56.14 45.52
C PHE A 18 12.38 -55.70 44.44
N SER A 19 13.27 -56.60 44.01
CA SER A 19 14.20 -56.33 42.91
C SER A 19 13.47 -56.16 41.57
N GLY A 20 12.43 -56.96 41.33
CA GLY A 20 11.57 -56.79 40.16
C GLY A 20 10.88 -55.43 40.12
N LEU A 21 10.37 -54.96 41.27
CA LEU A 21 9.79 -53.62 41.40
C LEU A 21 10.82 -52.51 41.17
N LEU A 22 12.05 -52.64 41.68
CA LEU A 22 13.13 -51.69 41.43
C LEU A 22 13.52 -51.62 39.95
N VAL A 23 13.64 -52.77 39.28
CA VAL A 23 13.92 -52.82 37.83
C VAL A 23 12.79 -52.15 37.05
N LEU A 24 11.53 -52.43 37.39
CA LEU A 24 10.38 -51.80 36.77
C LEU A 24 10.38 -50.27 36.98
N LEU A 25 10.75 -49.81 38.17
CA LEU A 25 10.89 -48.39 38.51
C LEU A 25 11.99 -47.71 37.67
N VAL A 26 13.14 -48.37 37.48
CA VAL A 26 14.22 -47.83 36.63
C VAL A 26 13.78 -47.73 35.18
N ILE A 27 13.08 -48.74 34.66
CA ILE A 27 12.57 -48.73 33.27
C ILE A 27 11.55 -47.60 33.09
N THR A 28 10.59 -47.44 34.01
CA THR A 28 9.61 -46.35 33.91
C THR A 28 10.25 -44.98 34.03
N ALA A 29 11.25 -44.81 34.90
CA ALA A 29 12.03 -43.58 34.99
C ALA A 29 12.78 -43.25 33.68
N LEU A 30 13.38 -44.25 33.03
CA LEU A 30 14.05 -44.08 31.74
C LEU A 30 13.07 -43.69 30.62
N VAL A 31 11.94 -44.40 30.52
CA VAL A 31 10.90 -44.10 29.53
C VAL A 31 10.31 -42.70 29.77
N ALA A 32 10.03 -42.34 31.02
CA ALA A 32 9.56 -41.00 31.38
C ALA A 32 10.58 -39.92 31.02
N GLY A 33 11.88 -40.17 31.26
CA GLY A 33 12.96 -39.26 30.89
C GLY A 33 13.06 -39.03 29.37
N MET A 34 12.96 -40.10 28.58
CA MET A 34 12.94 -40.00 27.11
C MET A 34 11.69 -39.26 26.60
N GLY A 35 10.53 -39.53 27.21
CA GLY A 35 9.28 -38.83 26.90
C GLY A 35 9.36 -37.34 27.21
N LEU A 36 9.99 -36.97 28.33
CA LEU A 36 10.18 -35.56 28.70
C LEU A 36 11.15 -34.85 27.75
N TYR A 37 12.25 -35.51 27.37
CA TYR A 37 13.23 -34.95 26.45
C TYR A 37 12.65 -34.69 25.05
N THR A 38 11.91 -35.67 24.51
CA THR A 38 11.24 -35.53 23.21
C THR A 38 10.16 -34.44 23.26
N ALA A 39 9.34 -34.37 24.32
CA ALA A 39 8.39 -33.28 24.50
C ALA A 39 9.06 -31.90 24.55
N TYR A 40 10.19 -31.78 25.25
CA TYR A 40 10.96 -30.53 25.33
C TYR A 40 11.48 -30.06 23.96
N GLN A 41 11.99 -30.99 23.14
CA GLN A 41 12.42 -30.68 21.78
C GLN A 41 11.25 -30.17 20.92
N SER A 42 10.11 -30.86 20.96
CA SER A 42 8.90 -30.45 20.22
C SER A 42 8.41 -29.06 20.61
N PHE A 43 8.44 -28.71 21.89
CA PHE A 43 8.07 -27.35 22.34
C PHE A 43 9.05 -26.28 21.85
N THR A 44 10.34 -26.62 21.76
CA THR A 44 11.37 -25.69 21.26
C THR A 44 11.18 -25.43 19.77
N GLU A 45 10.93 -26.49 18.99
CA GLU A 45 10.66 -26.38 17.55
C GLU A 45 9.34 -25.64 17.28
N TYR A 46 8.27 -25.95 18.03
CA TYR A 46 7.00 -25.23 17.93
C TYR A 46 7.17 -23.73 18.17
N ARG A 47 7.92 -23.33 19.23
CA ARG A 47 8.18 -21.92 19.52
C ARG A 47 8.98 -21.23 18.41
N HIS A 48 9.94 -21.93 17.81
CA HIS A 48 10.70 -21.41 16.69
C HIS A 48 9.78 -21.16 15.48
N THR A 49 8.99 -22.16 15.10
CA THR A 49 8.04 -22.07 13.98
C THR A 49 6.98 -21.00 14.23
N ALA A 50 6.45 -20.88 15.45
CA ALA A 50 5.47 -19.86 15.80
C ALA A 50 6.03 -18.44 15.64
N ARG A 51 7.29 -18.20 16.03
CA ARG A 51 7.96 -16.91 15.81
C ARG A 51 8.14 -16.60 14.33
N GLN A 52 8.57 -17.58 13.54
CA GLN A 52 8.69 -17.41 12.09
C GLN A 52 7.33 -17.09 11.45
N MET A 53 6.28 -17.80 11.85
CA MET A 53 4.92 -17.55 11.36
C MET A 53 4.40 -16.17 11.75
N GLN A 54 4.73 -15.68 12.95
CA GLN A 54 4.44 -14.32 13.35
C GLN A 54 5.13 -13.29 12.45
N GLN A 55 6.39 -13.50 12.07
CA GLN A 55 7.08 -12.58 11.15
C GLN A 55 6.50 -12.64 9.73
N VAL A 56 6.10 -13.82 9.25
CA VAL A 56 5.42 -13.94 7.96
C VAL A 56 4.08 -13.20 7.98
N ALA A 57 3.27 -13.41 9.01
CA ALA A 57 1.99 -12.71 9.17
C ALA A 57 2.19 -11.19 9.31
N GLY A 58 3.24 -10.75 10.02
CA GLY A 58 3.64 -9.36 10.12
C GLY A 58 3.98 -8.76 8.75
N PHE A 59 4.82 -9.44 7.97
CA PHE A 59 5.16 -9.05 6.60
C PHE A 59 3.91 -8.89 5.72
N GLU A 60 3.05 -9.90 5.69
CA GLU A 60 1.83 -9.89 4.87
C GLU A 60 0.87 -8.78 5.30
N GLY A 61 0.67 -8.59 6.60
CA GLY A 61 -0.19 -7.54 7.15
C GLY A 61 0.29 -6.13 6.80
N ARG A 62 1.59 -5.87 6.91
CA ARG A 62 2.20 -4.58 6.52
C ARG A 62 2.08 -4.35 5.02
N LEU A 63 2.41 -5.34 4.20
CA LEU A 63 2.33 -5.24 2.74
C LEU A 63 0.89 -5.01 2.27
N ASN A 64 -0.09 -5.68 2.88
CA ASN A 64 -1.49 -5.51 2.55
C ASN A 64 -2.01 -4.12 2.94
N THR A 65 -1.63 -3.63 4.13
CA THR A 65 -1.95 -2.25 4.54
C THR A 65 -1.35 -1.23 3.58
N ALA A 66 -0.08 -1.40 3.18
CA ALA A 66 0.57 -0.56 2.20
C ALA A 66 -0.21 -0.53 0.87
N ARG A 67 -0.67 -1.69 0.39
CA ARG A 67 -1.48 -1.82 -0.84
C ARG A 67 -2.81 -1.10 -0.74
N ILE A 68 -3.50 -1.21 0.40
CA ILE A 68 -4.78 -0.51 0.63
C ILE A 68 -4.55 1.01 0.57
N TRP A 69 -3.57 1.52 1.29
CA TRP A 69 -3.29 2.96 1.29
C TRP A 69 -2.76 3.46 -0.05
N MET A 70 -2.03 2.62 -0.80
CA MET A 70 -1.61 2.96 -2.15
C MET A 70 -2.80 3.06 -3.10
N LYS A 71 -3.82 2.20 -2.92
CA LYS A 71 -5.09 2.33 -3.62
C LYS A 71 -5.81 3.63 -3.23
N ASP A 72 -5.79 4.02 -1.96
CA ASP A 72 -6.36 5.30 -1.52
C ASP A 72 -5.60 6.50 -2.11
N LEU A 73 -4.27 6.43 -2.19
CA LEU A 73 -3.46 7.44 -2.86
C LEU A 73 -3.80 7.52 -4.36
N TYR A 74 -4.01 6.39 -5.01
CA TYR A 74 -4.38 6.36 -6.42
C TYR A 74 -5.82 6.85 -6.65
N LEU A 75 -6.81 6.44 -5.86
CA LEU A 75 -8.21 6.79 -6.10
C LEU A 75 -8.58 8.17 -5.56
N ASP A 76 -8.21 8.44 -4.30
CA ASP A 76 -8.63 9.64 -3.58
C ASP A 76 -7.55 10.73 -3.57
N ARG A 77 -6.38 10.47 -4.18
CA ARG A 77 -5.26 11.43 -4.26
C ARG A 77 -4.78 11.94 -2.88
N ARG A 78 -4.96 11.13 -1.84
CA ARG A 78 -4.59 11.43 -0.46
C ARG A 78 -3.08 11.37 -0.25
N GLU A 79 -2.37 12.43 -0.60
CA GLU A 79 -0.91 12.56 -0.38
C GLU A 79 -0.51 12.36 1.08
N GLU A 80 -1.41 12.69 2.01
CA GLU A 80 -1.27 12.42 3.44
C GLU A 80 -0.98 10.95 3.78
N ARG A 81 -1.21 10.01 2.85
CA ARG A 81 -0.93 8.56 2.97
C ARG A 81 0.48 8.14 2.57
N ILE A 82 1.21 9.00 1.84
CA ILE A 82 2.56 8.70 1.33
C ILE A 82 3.52 8.26 2.45
N PRO A 83 3.68 9.00 3.57
CA PRO A 83 4.63 8.60 4.60
C PRO A 83 4.24 7.29 5.28
N GLN A 84 2.95 7.02 5.48
CA GLN A 84 2.50 5.80 6.12
C GLN A 84 2.65 4.59 5.19
N ILE A 85 2.46 4.74 3.87
CA ILE A 85 2.76 3.68 2.90
C ILE A 85 4.25 3.32 2.96
N ALA A 86 5.13 4.33 2.95
CA ALA A 86 6.57 4.13 3.07
C ALA A 86 6.93 3.37 4.36
N GLU A 87 6.36 3.80 5.49
CA GLU A 87 6.54 3.14 6.79
C GLU A 87 6.11 1.66 6.75
N GLN A 88 4.97 1.33 6.13
CA GLN A 88 4.53 -0.07 6.04
C GLN A 88 5.47 -0.90 5.16
N LEU A 89 5.97 -0.37 4.06
CA LEU A 89 6.91 -1.07 3.19
C LEU A 89 8.25 -1.31 3.89
N ASP A 90 8.74 -0.33 4.64
CA ASP A 90 9.97 -0.46 5.43
C ASP A 90 9.80 -1.49 6.55
N ALA A 91 8.65 -1.47 7.24
CA ALA A 91 8.31 -2.46 8.26
C ALA A 91 8.19 -3.88 7.67
N ALA A 92 7.57 -4.04 6.50
CA ALA A 92 7.54 -5.31 5.77
C ALA A 92 8.96 -5.81 5.46
N GLY A 93 9.85 -4.90 5.02
CA GLY A 93 11.27 -5.21 4.81
C GLY A 93 11.97 -5.64 6.10
N GLY A 94 11.60 -5.06 7.24
CA GLY A 94 12.07 -5.46 8.57
C GLY A 94 11.77 -6.93 8.87
N TYR A 95 10.52 -7.37 8.68
CA TYR A 95 10.13 -8.76 8.91
C TYR A 95 10.91 -9.75 8.03
N LEU A 96 11.15 -9.41 6.75
CA LEU A 96 11.97 -10.25 5.86
C LEU A 96 13.43 -10.36 6.35
N ARG A 97 14.02 -9.26 6.83
CA ARG A 97 15.38 -9.27 7.41
C ARG A 97 15.47 -10.17 8.64
N GLU A 98 14.48 -10.09 9.52
CA GLU A 98 14.42 -10.94 10.72
C GLU A 98 14.25 -12.42 10.37
N LEU A 99 13.39 -12.75 9.40
CA LEU A 99 13.25 -14.12 8.88
C LEU A 99 14.56 -14.63 8.28
N GLN A 100 15.28 -13.79 7.53
CA GLN A 100 16.55 -14.14 6.91
C GLN A 100 17.63 -14.41 7.96
N ALA A 101 17.69 -13.62 9.04
CA ALA A 101 18.63 -13.83 10.14
C ALA A 101 18.38 -15.16 10.90
N GLN A 102 17.16 -15.69 10.87
CA GLN A 102 16.78 -16.95 11.52
C GLN A 102 16.86 -18.16 10.59
N ALA A 103 16.89 -17.94 9.27
CA ALA A 103 16.91 -19.01 8.28
C ALA A 103 18.27 -19.70 8.19
N ARG A 104 18.29 -21.03 8.28
CA ARG A 104 19.51 -21.85 8.19
C ARG A 104 19.63 -22.62 6.88
N GLN A 105 18.51 -22.84 6.19
CA GLN A 105 18.48 -23.62 4.95
C GLN A 105 18.79 -22.72 3.75
N PRO A 106 19.76 -23.10 2.88
CA PRO A 106 20.11 -22.31 1.69
C PRO A 106 18.91 -22.01 0.77
N ALA A 107 18.01 -22.99 0.60
CA ALA A 107 16.80 -22.81 -0.21
C ALA A 107 15.85 -21.75 0.37
N THR A 108 15.71 -21.68 1.70
CA THR A 108 14.90 -20.65 2.37
C THR A 108 15.54 -19.28 2.23
N LEU A 109 16.86 -19.18 2.40
CA LEU A 109 17.60 -17.94 2.21
C LEU A 109 17.42 -17.39 0.78
N ALA A 110 17.52 -18.25 -0.24
CA ALA A 110 17.30 -17.85 -1.63
C ALA A 110 15.88 -17.32 -1.88
N ARG A 111 14.86 -17.95 -1.28
CA ARG A 111 13.47 -17.47 -1.37
C ARG A 111 13.29 -16.11 -0.69
N LEU A 112 13.84 -15.93 0.51
CA LEU A 112 13.76 -14.67 1.23
C LEU A 112 14.47 -13.54 0.47
N GLU A 113 15.61 -13.84 -0.16
CA GLU A 113 16.31 -12.87 -1.00
C GLU A 113 15.48 -12.47 -2.23
N SER A 114 14.84 -13.44 -2.89
CA SER A 114 13.90 -13.15 -3.98
C SER A 114 12.73 -12.27 -3.53
N MET A 115 12.14 -12.55 -2.35
CA MET A 115 11.06 -11.74 -1.79
C MET A 115 11.53 -10.30 -1.48
N ARG A 116 12.75 -10.13 -0.98
CA ARG A 116 13.35 -8.81 -0.76
C ARG A 116 13.54 -8.05 -2.07
N GLY A 117 14.01 -8.72 -3.12
CA GLY A 117 14.12 -8.14 -4.45
C GLY A 117 12.77 -7.63 -4.97
N LEU A 118 11.73 -8.46 -4.86
CA LEU A 118 10.37 -8.07 -5.24
C LEU A 118 9.84 -6.90 -4.41
N LEU A 119 10.07 -6.89 -3.10
CA LEU A 119 9.68 -5.76 -2.24
C LEU A 119 10.42 -4.47 -2.61
N ALA A 120 11.71 -4.56 -2.97
CA ALA A 120 12.50 -3.41 -3.41
C ALA A 120 11.98 -2.84 -4.74
N THR A 121 11.70 -3.71 -5.72
CA THR A 121 11.05 -3.29 -6.98
C THR A 121 9.69 -2.64 -6.71
N TYR A 122 8.90 -3.21 -5.81
CA TYR A 122 7.60 -2.65 -5.42
C TYR A 122 7.74 -1.28 -4.74
N ARG A 123 8.76 -1.10 -3.90
CA ARG A 123 9.08 0.18 -3.25
C ARG A 123 9.48 1.24 -4.27
N GLN A 124 10.32 0.89 -5.24
CA GLN A 124 10.70 1.80 -6.32
C GLN A 124 9.48 2.25 -7.14
N ALA A 125 8.60 1.31 -7.52
CA ALA A 125 7.38 1.63 -8.24
C ALA A 125 6.46 2.57 -7.43
N PHE A 126 6.43 2.41 -6.10
CA PHE A 126 5.73 3.36 -5.24
C PHE A 126 6.38 4.76 -5.24
N ASP A 127 7.71 4.84 -5.19
CA ASP A 127 8.41 6.13 -5.22
C ASP A 127 8.15 6.87 -6.55
N GLU A 128 8.02 6.14 -7.66
CA GLU A 128 7.58 6.71 -8.94
C GLU A 128 6.12 7.19 -8.88
N LEU A 129 5.21 6.37 -8.34
CA LEU A 129 3.80 6.72 -8.18
C LEU A 129 3.61 7.96 -7.31
N GLN A 130 4.38 8.12 -6.24
CA GLN A 130 4.30 9.30 -5.37
C GLN A 130 4.63 10.58 -6.16
N GLY A 131 5.64 10.52 -7.03
CA GLY A 131 6.06 11.67 -7.84
C GLY A 131 4.95 12.08 -8.82
N VAL A 132 4.31 11.09 -9.44
CA VAL A 132 3.16 11.32 -10.32
C VAL A 132 1.97 11.89 -9.54
N ALA A 133 1.66 11.38 -8.35
CA ALA A 133 0.56 11.86 -7.54
C ALA A 133 0.73 13.32 -7.11
N VAL A 134 1.92 13.69 -6.62
CA VAL A 134 2.25 15.08 -6.23
C VAL A 134 2.21 16.02 -7.43
N ALA A 135 2.82 15.62 -8.55
CA ALA A 135 2.82 16.42 -9.77
C ALA A 135 1.40 16.64 -10.31
N TYR A 136 0.56 15.61 -10.23
CA TYR A 136 -0.85 15.68 -10.62
C TYR A 136 -1.61 16.69 -9.78
N ASN A 137 -1.54 16.60 -8.45
CA ASN A 137 -2.25 17.52 -7.56
C ASN A 137 -1.80 18.97 -7.73
N ALA A 138 -0.48 19.22 -7.81
CA ALA A 138 0.04 20.55 -8.08
C ALA A 138 -0.44 21.10 -9.44
N THR A 139 -0.55 20.25 -10.46
CA THR A 139 -1.08 20.63 -11.77
C THR A 139 -2.57 20.94 -11.70
N PHE A 140 -3.33 20.12 -10.98
CA PHE A 140 -4.76 20.34 -10.78
C PHE A 140 -5.05 21.64 -10.04
N GLU A 141 -4.35 21.91 -8.93
CA GLU A 141 -4.48 23.16 -8.19
C GLU A 141 -4.19 24.37 -9.09
N ARG A 142 -3.16 24.28 -9.94
CA ARG A 142 -2.85 25.33 -10.90
C ARG A 142 -3.99 25.53 -11.91
N VAL A 143 -4.57 24.47 -12.45
CA VAL A 143 -5.72 24.57 -13.36
C VAL A 143 -6.91 25.23 -12.66
N VAL A 144 -7.22 24.85 -11.42
CA VAL A 144 -8.31 25.45 -10.63
C VAL A 144 -8.05 26.94 -10.37
N GLN A 145 -6.85 27.30 -9.93
CA GLN A 145 -6.48 28.70 -9.66
C GLN A 145 -6.54 29.56 -10.92
N GLN A 146 -5.99 29.08 -12.04
CA GLN A 146 -6.02 29.81 -13.31
C GLN A 146 -7.45 29.92 -13.86
N GLY A 147 -8.29 28.90 -13.65
CA GLY A 147 -9.73 28.97 -13.87
C GLY A 147 -10.36 30.17 -13.18
N TYR A 148 -10.20 30.25 -11.87
CA TYR A 148 -10.75 31.33 -11.05
C TYR A 148 -10.24 32.72 -11.45
N VAL A 149 -8.93 32.85 -11.72
CA VAL A 149 -8.33 34.12 -12.15
C VAL A 149 -8.91 34.58 -13.49
N THR A 150 -9.10 33.65 -14.43
CA THR A 150 -9.65 33.95 -15.76
C THR A 150 -11.11 34.39 -15.66
N GLU A 151 -11.96 33.65 -14.94
CA GLU A 151 -13.37 34.00 -14.72
C GLU A 151 -13.51 35.38 -14.07
N THR A 152 -12.73 35.65 -13.01
CA THR A 152 -12.73 36.96 -12.34
C THR A 152 -12.33 38.09 -13.28
N ALA A 153 -11.38 37.85 -14.20
CA ALA A 153 -10.95 38.84 -15.17
C ALA A 153 -12.03 39.11 -16.23
N LEU A 154 -12.73 38.07 -16.70
CA LEU A 154 -13.85 38.19 -17.64
C LEU A 154 -15.03 38.95 -17.02
N ASP A 155 -15.42 38.63 -15.78
CA ASP A 155 -16.47 39.35 -15.04
C ASP A 155 -16.16 40.84 -14.87
N ALA A 156 -14.90 41.15 -14.53
CA ALA A 156 -14.45 42.52 -14.38
C ALA A 156 -14.48 43.29 -15.72
N LEU A 157 -14.17 42.61 -16.83
CA LEU A 157 -14.23 43.19 -18.16
C LEU A 157 -15.68 43.40 -18.61
N GLU A 158 -16.57 42.43 -18.39
CA GLU A 158 -17.99 42.54 -18.68
C GLU A 158 -18.64 43.71 -17.92
N THR A 159 -18.34 43.82 -16.62
CA THR A 159 -18.83 44.92 -15.77
C THR A 159 -18.43 46.29 -16.33
N ARG A 160 -17.19 46.42 -16.84
CA ARG A 160 -16.72 47.68 -17.44
C ARG A 160 -17.40 47.97 -18.77
N LEU A 161 -17.60 46.96 -19.62
CA LEU A 161 -18.21 47.14 -20.94
C LEU A 161 -19.71 47.38 -20.88
N ASN A 162 -20.40 46.82 -19.88
CA ASN A 162 -21.79 47.14 -19.60
C ASN A 162 -22.01 48.64 -19.36
N ALA A 163 -21.02 49.38 -18.87
CA ALA A 163 -21.08 50.84 -18.75
C ALA A 163 -20.95 51.60 -20.09
N THR A 164 -20.55 50.91 -21.16
CA THR A 164 -20.23 51.51 -22.48
C THR A 164 -21.23 51.19 -23.59
N THR A 165 -22.26 50.37 -23.32
CA THR A 165 -23.29 49.94 -24.31
C THR A 165 -22.76 49.15 -25.53
N ASP A 166 -21.50 48.70 -25.53
CA ASP A 166 -20.94 47.86 -26.61
C ASP A 166 -21.43 46.40 -26.47
N MET A 167 -22.65 46.15 -26.96
CA MET A 167 -23.30 44.83 -26.93
C MET A 167 -22.51 43.75 -27.66
N GLU A 168 -21.76 44.10 -28.70
CA GLU A 168 -21.00 43.12 -29.47
C GLU A 168 -19.74 42.68 -28.71
N ALA A 169 -19.09 43.59 -27.98
CA ALA A 169 -17.98 43.22 -27.09
C ALA A 169 -18.46 42.36 -25.90
N ILE A 170 -19.68 42.57 -25.40
CA ILE A 170 -20.30 41.71 -24.38
C ILE A 170 -20.54 40.29 -24.94
N VAL A 171 -21.05 40.17 -26.16
CA VAL A 171 -21.20 38.85 -26.82
C VAL A 171 -19.85 38.15 -26.98
N GLN A 172 -18.80 38.88 -27.36
CA GLN A 172 -17.46 38.29 -27.49
C GLN A 172 -16.89 37.81 -26.14
N ILE A 173 -17.18 38.49 -25.03
CA ILE A 173 -16.83 37.98 -23.70
C ILE A 173 -17.54 36.67 -23.42
N ALA A 174 -18.84 36.58 -23.70
CA ALA A 174 -19.60 35.35 -23.53
C ALA A 174 -19.04 34.20 -24.38
N ASP A 175 -18.56 34.48 -25.60
CA ASP A 175 -17.90 33.48 -26.45
C ASP A 175 -16.56 33.00 -25.88
N VAL A 176 -15.79 33.89 -25.22
CA VAL A 176 -14.57 33.49 -24.49
C VAL A 176 -14.93 32.62 -23.30
N ASP A 177 -15.89 33.06 -22.49
CA ASP A 177 -16.30 32.39 -21.26
C ASP A 177 -16.87 30.99 -21.51
N ASN A 178 -17.77 30.86 -22.48
CA ASN A 178 -18.34 29.56 -22.88
C ASN A 178 -17.25 28.59 -23.34
N ALA A 179 -16.37 29.01 -24.25
CA ALA A 179 -15.29 28.15 -24.76
C ALA A 179 -14.31 27.77 -23.64
N PHE A 180 -14.01 28.70 -22.73
CA PHE A 180 -13.13 28.43 -21.59
C PHE A 180 -13.76 27.42 -20.62
N SER A 181 -15.03 27.64 -20.25
CA SER A 181 -15.81 26.78 -19.37
C SER A 181 -15.98 25.36 -19.94
N ASP A 182 -16.26 25.24 -21.24
CA ASP A 182 -16.32 23.95 -21.93
C ASP A 182 -14.95 23.25 -21.88
N GLY A 183 -13.86 23.98 -22.16
CA GLY A 183 -12.50 23.46 -22.02
C GLY A 183 -12.23 22.90 -20.63
N ARG A 184 -12.61 23.62 -19.56
CA ARG A 184 -12.49 23.16 -18.17
C ARG A 184 -13.34 21.92 -17.88
N SER A 185 -14.56 21.86 -18.41
CA SER A 185 -15.43 20.68 -18.29
C SER A 185 -14.78 19.44 -18.91
N TYR A 186 -14.14 19.58 -20.07
CA TYR A 186 -13.36 18.50 -20.68
C TYR A 186 -12.13 18.11 -19.86
N VAL A 187 -11.44 19.06 -19.20
CA VAL A 187 -10.35 18.74 -18.25
C VAL A 187 -10.88 17.87 -17.12
N LEU A 188 -12.00 18.26 -16.49
CA LEU A 188 -12.61 17.49 -15.40
C LEU A 188 -13.04 16.09 -15.87
N SER A 189 -13.65 16.00 -17.05
CA SER A 189 -14.04 14.73 -17.65
C SER A 189 -12.83 13.83 -17.91
N TYR A 190 -11.74 14.38 -18.46
CA TYR A 190 -10.47 13.66 -18.64
C TYR A 190 -9.90 13.18 -17.30
N MET A 191 -9.93 14.02 -16.28
CA MET A 191 -9.44 13.67 -14.94
C MET A 191 -10.22 12.53 -14.27
N ILE A 192 -11.52 12.43 -14.55
CA ILE A 192 -12.40 11.38 -13.98
C ILE A 192 -12.29 10.08 -14.78
N THR A 193 -12.26 10.16 -16.11
CA THR A 193 -12.41 9.00 -17.00
C THR A 193 -11.12 8.54 -17.66
N TYR A 194 -10.07 9.37 -17.69
CA TYR A 194 -8.81 9.17 -18.41
C TYR A 194 -8.98 8.86 -19.91
N GLY A 195 -10.12 9.21 -20.51
CA GLY A 195 -10.42 8.92 -21.91
C GLY A 195 -9.82 9.93 -22.89
N GLU A 196 -9.28 9.47 -24.01
CA GLU A 196 -8.65 10.31 -25.05
C GLU A 196 -9.58 11.40 -25.62
N SER A 197 -10.89 11.16 -25.63
CA SER A 197 -11.89 12.15 -26.07
C SER A 197 -11.88 13.42 -25.22
N GLY A 198 -11.44 13.34 -23.96
CA GLY A 198 -11.26 14.50 -23.09
C GLY A 198 -10.16 15.44 -23.59
N VAL A 199 -9.04 14.89 -24.07
CA VAL A 199 -7.87 15.67 -24.49
C VAL A 199 -8.18 16.54 -25.70
N ALA A 200 -8.76 15.95 -26.75
CA ALA A 200 -9.17 16.71 -27.94
C ALA A 200 -10.21 17.80 -27.61
N GLY A 201 -11.12 17.51 -26.67
CA GLY A 201 -12.09 18.48 -26.17
C GLY A 201 -11.43 19.67 -25.46
N VAL A 202 -10.41 19.41 -24.61
CA VAL A 202 -9.63 20.46 -23.95
C VAL A 202 -8.92 21.34 -24.99
N GLU A 203 -8.19 20.73 -25.91
CA GLU A 203 -7.38 21.45 -26.92
C GLU A 203 -8.25 22.35 -27.80
N ASN A 204 -9.36 21.82 -28.32
CA ASN A 204 -10.23 22.57 -29.22
C ASN A 204 -10.88 23.77 -28.53
N ASN A 205 -11.37 23.60 -27.29
CA ASN A 205 -12.11 24.63 -26.57
C ASN A 205 -11.19 25.69 -25.97
N LEU A 206 -10.03 25.31 -25.41
CA LEU A 206 -9.05 26.30 -24.94
C LEU A 206 -8.44 27.09 -26.10
N ALA A 207 -8.22 26.47 -27.26
CA ALA A 207 -7.80 27.19 -28.46
C ALA A 207 -8.89 28.15 -28.96
N ALA A 208 -10.17 27.78 -28.87
CA ALA A 208 -11.28 28.67 -29.20
C ALA A 208 -11.35 29.87 -28.24
N ALA A 209 -11.24 29.63 -26.93
CA ALA A 209 -11.19 30.68 -25.93
C ALA A 209 -10.04 31.67 -26.19
N SER A 210 -8.84 31.18 -26.50
CA SER A 210 -7.69 32.02 -26.84
C SER A 210 -7.93 32.89 -28.08
N ARG A 211 -8.48 32.30 -29.16
CA ARG A 211 -8.80 33.05 -30.39
C ARG A 211 -9.86 34.13 -30.14
N ASN A 212 -10.90 33.80 -29.37
CA ASN A 212 -11.96 34.75 -29.01
C ASN A 212 -11.40 35.89 -28.14
N ALA A 213 -10.50 35.57 -27.21
CA ALA A 213 -9.86 36.57 -26.35
C ALA A 213 -8.93 37.52 -27.15
N GLU A 214 -8.18 36.99 -28.12
CA GLU A 214 -7.37 37.79 -29.03
C GLU A 214 -8.23 38.72 -29.91
N ALA A 215 -9.34 38.22 -30.45
CA ALA A 215 -10.27 39.02 -31.23
C ALA A 215 -10.88 40.17 -30.42
N LEU A 216 -11.31 39.87 -29.18
CA LEU A 216 -11.81 40.87 -28.24
C LEU A 216 -10.73 41.91 -27.89
N SER A 217 -9.51 41.46 -27.59
CA SER A 217 -8.40 42.35 -27.28
C SER A 217 -8.10 43.32 -28.43
N ASN A 218 -8.03 42.83 -29.67
CA ASN A 218 -7.81 43.66 -30.85
C ASN A 218 -8.91 44.71 -31.05
N ARG A 219 -10.18 44.35 -30.77
CA ARG A 219 -11.31 45.27 -30.83
C ARG A 219 -11.17 46.39 -29.79
N LEU A 220 -10.89 46.02 -28.54
CA LEU A 220 -10.79 46.96 -27.42
C LEU A 220 -9.59 47.91 -27.56
N VAL A 221 -8.49 47.46 -28.17
CA VAL A 221 -7.34 48.33 -28.47
C VAL A 221 -7.64 49.25 -29.65
N GLY A 222 -8.42 48.79 -30.64
CA GLY A 222 -8.84 49.59 -31.79
C GLY A 222 -9.93 50.63 -31.49
N SER A 223 -10.58 50.57 -30.33
CA SER A 223 -11.63 51.50 -29.90
C SER A 223 -11.16 52.61 -28.95
N LEU A 224 -9.88 52.59 -28.55
CA LEU A 224 -9.18 53.65 -27.80
C LEU A 224 -8.46 54.62 -28.75
#